data_AF-A0A8X7B8B0-F1
#
_entry.id   AF-A0A8X7B8B0-F1
#
_cell.length_a   1.000
_cell.length_b   1.000
_cell.length_c   1.000
_cell.angle_alpha   90.00
_cell.angle_beta   90.00
_cell.angle_gamma   90.00
#
_symmetry.space_group_name_H-M   'P 1'
#
loop_
_entity.id
_entity.type
_entity.pdbx_description
1 polymer ?
#
loop_
_entity_poly.entity_id
_entity_poly.type
_entity_poly.pdbx_seq_one_letter_code
_entity_poly.pdbx_strand_id
1 'polypeptide(L)'
;MLSAPDEALLVKLFYMKEESATIALRKFQIQKNVKSGKSPLPPAGLLKLVKLFEETGKLKNRARARRPCFKEARAACIAVEMEAIASEAASGTSIAREAARRLGLPPSSVRNILR
;
A
#
# COMPACT_ATOMS: atom_id res chain seq x y z
N MET A 1 15.98 7.41 -4.46
CA MET A 1 14.68 7.12 -5.11
C MET A 1 14.48 8.12 -6.22
N LEU A 2 14.00 7.72 -7.40
CA LEU A 2 13.67 8.68 -8.46
C LEU A 2 12.50 9.55 -8.03
N SER A 3 12.51 10.80 -8.47
CA SER A 3 11.37 11.70 -8.30
C SER A 3 10.28 11.37 -9.32
N ALA A 4 9.01 11.60 -9.00
CA ALA A 4 7.89 11.41 -9.93
C ALA A 4 8.09 12.08 -11.32
N PRO A 5 8.60 13.33 -11.43
CA PRO A 5 8.93 13.92 -12.73
C PRO A 5 10.02 13.15 -13.49
N ASP A 6 10.97 12.52 -12.80
CA ASP A 6 12.03 11.76 -13.43
C ASP A 6 11.52 10.42 -13.98
N GLU A 7 10.59 9.76 -13.27
CA GLU A 7 9.89 8.57 -13.75
C GLU A 7 9.06 8.87 -15.01
N ALA A 8 8.37 10.02 -15.03
CA ALA A 8 7.61 10.47 -16.20
C ALA A 8 8.50 10.78 -17.40
N LEU A 9 9.66 11.40 -17.18
CA LEU A 9 10.64 11.66 -18.23
C LEU A 9 11.17 10.36 -18.83
N LEU A 10 11.46 9.36 -17.99
CA LEU A 10 11.92 8.05 -18.43
C LEU A 10 10.91 7.32 -19.32
N VAL A 11 9.64 7.29 -18.90
CA VAL A 11 8.58 6.65 -19.70
C VAL A 11 8.33 7.43 -21.00
N LYS A 12 8.38 8.76 -20.97
CA LYS A 12 8.32 9.58 -22.18
C LYS A 12 9.46 9.26 -23.15
N LEU A 13 10.69 9.17 -22.65
CA LEU A 13 11.87 8.84 -23.48
C LEU A 13 11.78 7.43 -24.08
N PHE A 14 11.19 6.48 -23.36
CA PHE A 14 10.95 5.12 -23.84
C PHE A 14 9.98 5.12 -25.04
N TYR A 15 8.83 5.81 -24.92
CA TYR A 15 7.82 5.85 -25.98
C TYR A 15 8.20 6.74 -27.17
N MET A 16 8.86 7.88 -26.95
CA MET A 16 9.21 8.82 -28.02
C MET A 16 10.16 8.24 -29.08
N LYS A 17 10.83 7.12 -28.79
CA LYS A 17 11.88 6.57 -29.63
C LYS A 17 11.69 5.09 -29.97
N GLU A 18 10.64 4.43 -29.44
CA GLU A 18 10.47 2.97 -29.49
C GLU A 18 11.77 2.22 -29.13
N GLU A 19 12.52 2.78 -28.18
CA GLU A 19 13.87 2.35 -27.89
C GLU A 19 13.89 1.38 -26.71
N SER A 20 14.84 0.44 -26.74
CA SER A 20 15.05 -0.49 -25.64
C SER A 20 15.33 0.25 -24.31
N ALA A 21 14.95 -0.39 -23.20
CA ALA A 21 15.02 0.21 -21.86
C ALA A 21 16.44 0.72 -21.50
N THR A 22 17.49 0.10 -22.04
CA THR A 22 18.88 0.50 -21.82
C THR A 22 19.22 1.82 -22.51
N ILE A 23 18.71 2.07 -23.71
CA ILE A 23 18.96 3.30 -24.46
C ILE A 23 18.20 4.47 -23.82
N ALA A 24 16.93 4.25 -23.43
CA ALA A 24 16.12 5.24 -22.71
C ALA A 24 16.81 5.68 -21.41
N LEU A 25 17.34 4.72 -20.62
CA LEU A 25 18.11 5.02 -19.41
C LEU A 25 19.41 5.79 -19.71
N ARG A 26 20.13 5.43 -20.77
CA ARG A 26 21.38 6.12 -21.15
C ARG A 26 21.12 7.58 -21.54
N LYS A 27 20.06 7.85 -22.29
CA LYS A 27 19.64 9.22 -22.64
C LYS A 27 19.20 10.02 -21.43
N PHE A 28 18.43 9.40 -20.53
CA PHE A 28 18.05 10.02 -19.26
C PHE A 28 19.29 10.42 -18.44
N GLN A 29 20.30 9.55 -18.36
CA GLN A 29 21.55 9.84 -17.65
C GLN A 29 22.30 11.03 -18.27
N ILE A 30 22.38 11.09 -19.60
CA ILE A 30 22.96 12.24 -20.32
C ILE A 30 22.18 13.51 -20.01
N GLN A 31 20.85 13.48 -20.14
CA GLN A 31 19.99 14.65 -19.94
C GLN A 31 20.03 15.17 -18.49
N LYS A 32 20.25 14.28 -17.51
CA LYS A 32 20.35 14.64 -16.08
C LYS A 32 21.78 14.79 -15.57
N ASN A 33 22.79 14.65 -16.43
CA ASN A 33 24.22 14.64 -16.05
C ASN A 33 24.54 13.66 -14.91
N VAL A 34 23.87 12.50 -14.89
CA VAL A 34 24.13 11.44 -13.90
C VAL A 34 25.36 10.65 -14.35
N LYS A 35 26.38 10.53 -13.48
CA LYS A 35 27.60 9.78 -13.79
C LYS A 35 27.26 8.33 -14.18
N SER A 36 27.84 7.88 -15.31
CA SER A 36 27.75 6.50 -15.80
C SER A 36 28.12 5.52 -14.67
N GLY A 37 27.21 4.60 -14.34
CA GLY A 37 27.36 3.64 -13.24
C GLY A 37 26.50 3.91 -11.99
N LYS A 38 25.95 5.13 -11.84
CA LYS A 38 24.98 5.45 -10.77
C LYS A 38 23.56 5.52 -11.30
N SER A 39 23.15 4.55 -12.13
CA SER A 39 21.78 4.54 -12.65
C SER A 39 20.81 4.41 -11.47
N PRO A 40 19.92 5.37 -11.24
CA PRO A 40 18.98 5.29 -10.12
C PRO A 40 17.93 4.18 -10.32
N LEU A 41 17.85 3.63 -11.54
CA LEU A 41 16.95 2.54 -11.90
C LEU A 41 17.66 1.52 -12.81
N PRO A 42 17.50 0.20 -12.56
CA PRO A 42 17.92 -0.84 -13.50
C PRO A 42 16.97 -0.89 -14.72
N PRO A 43 17.39 -1.45 -15.87
CA PRO A 43 16.54 -1.59 -17.05
C PRO A 43 15.22 -2.33 -16.77
N ALA A 44 15.27 -3.38 -15.94
CA ALA A 44 14.09 -4.09 -15.48
C ALA A 44 13.14 -3.21 -14.65
N GLY A 45 13.67 -2.21 -13.93
CA GLY A 45 12.87 -1.24 -13.20
C GLY A 45 12.12 -0.29 -14.14
N LEU A 46 12.73 0.10 -15.26
CA LEU A 46 12.06 0.91 -16.28
C LEU A 46 10.89 0.15 -16.92
N LEU A 47 11.10 -1.13 -17.26
CA LEU A 47 10.01 -1.97 -17.80
C LEU A 47 8.86 -2.12 -16.81
N LYS A 48 9.14 -2.21 -15.50
CA LYS A 48 8.09 -2.21 -14.46
C LYS A 48 7.33 -0.89 -14.42
N LEU A 49 7.99 0.25 -14.57
CA LEU A 49 7.32 1.55 -14.62
C LEU A 49 6.43 1.69 -15.86
N VAL A 50 6.92 1.24 -17.02
CA VAL A 50 6.14 1.23 -18.27
C VAL A 50 4.91 0.33 -18.12
N LYS A 51 5.09 -0.90 -17.65
CA LYS A 51 3.98 -1.83 -17.39
C LYS A 51 2.95 -1.25 -16.40
N LEU A 52 3.41 -0.64 -15.31
CA LEU A 52 2.53 0.01 -14.34
C LEU A 52 1.75 1.18 -14.97
N PHE A 53 2.40 1.93 -15.86
CA PHE A 53 1.75 3.01 -16.60
C PHE A 53 0.71 2.48 -17.59
N GLU A 54 0.99 1.40 -18.31
CA GLU A 54 0.02 0.74 -19.20
C GLU A 54 -1.19 0.20 -18.41
N GLU A 55 -0.97 -0.42 -17.25
CA GLU A 55 -2.03 -1.00 -16.43
C GLU A 55 -2.90 0.05 -15.72
N THR A 56 -2.28 1.12 -15.21
CA THR A 56 -2.93 2.05 -14.28
C THR A 56 -3.16 3.44 -14.90
N GLY A 57 -2.57 3.73 -16.05
CA GLY A 57 -2.52 5.07 -16.67
C GLY A 57 -1.76 6.12 -15.85
N LYS A 58 -1.09 5.70 -14.76
CA LYS A 58 -0.49 6.58 -13.75
C LYS A 58 0.86 6.03 -13.31
N LEU A 59 1.86 6.91 -13.23
CA LEU A 59 3.20 6.61 -12.70
C LEU A 59 3.31 6.77 -11.17
N LYS A 60 2.24 7.21 -10.50
CA LYS A 60 2.28 7.40 -9.05
C LYS A 60 2.51 6.06 -8.37
N ASN A 61 3.57 6.00 -7.55
CA ASN A 61 3.83 4.91 -6.62
C ASN A 61 2.54 4.56 -5.88
N ARG A 62 2.03 3.33 -6.08
CA ARG A 62 0.91 2.83 -5.27
C ARG A 62 1.31 3.03 -3.82
N ALA A 63 0.45 3.67 -3.03
CA ALA A 63 0.62 3.68 -1.58
C ALA A 63 0.82 2.22 -1.17
N ARG A 64 1.96 1.90 -0.53
CA ARG A 64 2.22 0.52 -0.10
C ARG A 64 1.00 0.06 0.65
N ALA A 65 0.38 -1.03 0.18
CA ALA A 65 -0.75 -1.63 0.88
C ALA A 65 -0.31 -1.83 2.33
N ARG A 66 -0.90 -1.04 3.24
CA ARG A 66 -0.57 -1.13 4.65
C ARG A 66 -1.05 -2.49 5.10
N ARG A 67 -0.21 -3.24 5.84
CA ARG A 67 -0.71 -4.35 6.64
C ARG A 67 -1.79 -3.73 7.55
N PRO A 68 -3.05 -4.22 7.51
CA PRO A 68 -4.11 -3.64 8.31
C PRO A 68 -3.65 -3.63 9.76
N CYS A 69 -3.89 -2.52 10.46
CA CYS A 69 -3.54 -2.47 11.85
C CYS A 69 -4.40 -3.48 12.63
N PHE A 70 -3.90 -3.95 13.78
CA PHE A 70 -4.63 -4.93 14.61
C PHE A 70 -6.08 -4.49 14.89
N LYS A 71 -6.32 -3.18 15.02
CA LYS A 71 -7.66 -2.62 15.20
C LYS A 71 -8.56 -2.82 13.98
N GLU A 72 -8.11 -2.41 12.79
CA GLU A 72 -8.87 -2.59 11.54
C GLU A 72 -9.21 -4.06 11.30
N ALA A 73 -8.27 -4.96 11.54
CA ALA A 73 -8.47 -6.39 11.33
C ALA A 73 -9.48 -7.03 12.31
N ARG A 74 -9.63 -6.50 13.52
CA ARG A 74 -10.46 -7.09 14.58
C ARG A 74 -11.74 -6.32 14.90
N ALA A 75 -11.88 -5.09 14.42
CA ALA A 75 -13.07 -4.26 14.67
C ALA A 75 -14.36 -4.92 14.19
N ALA A 76 -14.34 -5.51 12.98
CA ALA A 76 -15.51 -6.19 12.43
C ALA A 76 -15.91 -7.42 13.27
N CYS A 77 -14.94 -8.26 13.67
CA CYS A 77 -15.22 -9.42 14.51
C CYS A 77 -15.80 -9.04 15.88
N ILE A 78 -15.28 -7.98 16.49
CA ILE A 78 -15.78 -7.48 17.79
C ILE A 78 -17.20 -6.93 17.63
N ALA A 79 -17.48 -6.20 16.56
CA ALA A 79 -18.81 -5.64 16.30
C ALA A 79 -19.87 -6.73 16.14
N VAL A 80 -19.58 -7.75 15.32
CA VAL A 80 -20.49 -8.91 15.10
C VAL A 80 -20.76 -9.64 16.41
N GLU A 81 -19.72 -9.88 17.22
CA GLU A 81 -19.91 -10.60 18.48
C GLU A 81 -20.69 -9.79 19.51
N MET A 82 -20.49 -8.46 19.54
CA MET A 82 -21.27 -7.58 20.41
C MET A 82 -22.75 -7.53 20.02
N GLU A 83 -23.06 -7.58 18.72
CA GLU A 83 -24.45 -7.63 18.21
C GLU A 83 -25.14 -8.96 18.55
N ALA A 84 -24.41 -10.07 18.41
CA ALA A 84 -24.88 -11.39 18.85
C ALA A 84 -25.19 -11.42 20.35
N ILE A 85 -24.27 -10.91 21.19
CA ILE A 85 -24.47 -10.83 22.64
C ILE A 85 -25.62 -9.90 23.00
N ALA A 86 -25.79 -8.78 22.30
CA ALA A 86 -26.88 -7.84 22.56
C ALA A 86 -28.26 -8.48 22.30
N SER A 87 -28.34 -9.43 21.37
CA SER A 87 -29.55 -10.19 21.06
C SER A 87 -29.85 -11.29 22.09
N GLU A 88 -28.81 -11.77 22.79
CA GLU A 88 -28.90 -12.87 23.77
C GLU A 88 -29.00 -12.39 25.22
N ALA A 89 -28.48 -11.21 25.55
CA ALA A 89 -28.26 -10.78 26.92
C ALA A 89 -29.48 -10.07 27.54
N ALA A 90 -30.01 -10.65 28.62
CA ALA A 90 -30.86 -9.93 29.58
C ALA A 90 -29.99 -8.94 30.40
N SER A 91 -30.38 -7.66 30.38
CA SER A 91 -29.78 -6.50 31.06
C SER A 91 -29.00 -6.84 32.33
N GLY A 92 -27.66 -6.78 32.29
CA GLY A 92 -26.84 -6.94 33.50
C GLY A 92 -25.33 -7.14 33.28
N THR A 93 -24.89 -7.64 32.12
CA THR A 93 -23.45 -7.84 31.83
C THR A 93 -22.91 -6.83 30.81
N SER A 94 -21.65 -6.43 30.99
CA SER A 94 -20.98 -5.56 30.02
C SER A 94 -20.73 -6.32 28.72
N ILE A 95 -21.48 -5.98 27.67
CA ILE A 95 -21.40 -6.57 26.32
C ILE A 95 -19.95 -6.62 25.82
N ALA A 96 -19.18 -5.54 26.04
CA ALA A 96 -17.77 -5.48 25.65
C ALA A 96 -16.88 -6.47 26.41
N ARG A 97 -17.15 -6.75 27.70
CA ARG A 97 -16.41 -7.76 28.46
C ARG A 97 -16.76 -9.17 28.02
N GLU A 98 -18.01 -9.40 27.69
CA GLU A 98 -18.47 -10.71 27.20
C GLU A 98 -17.89 -11.02 25.81
N ALA A 99 -17.89 -10.04 24.90
CA ALA A 99 -17.23 -10.15 23.60
C ALA A 99 -15.72 -10.42 23.75
N ALA A 100 -15.06 -9.77 24.71
CA ALA A 100 -13.66 -10.02 25.00
C ALA A 100 -13.39 -11.47 25.44
N ARG A 101 -14.27 -12.04 26.28
CA ARG A 101 -14.18 -13.45 26.72
C ARG A 101 -14.39 -14.42 25.55
N ARG A 102 -15.45 -14.23 24.75
CA ARG A 102 -15.77 -15.10 23.60
C ARG A 102 -14.66 -15.07 22.54
N LEU A 103 -14.05 -13.91 22.32
CA LEU A 103 -12.97 -13.73 21.34
C LEU A 103 -11.57 -14.04 21.89
N GLY A 104 -11.43 -14.36 23.18
CA GLY A 104 -10.13 -14.58 23.84
C GLY A 104 -9.23 -13.35 23.85
N LEU A 105 -9.81 -12.14 23.82
CA LEU A 105 -9.09 -10.88 23.75
C LEU A 105 -9.02 -10.20 25.14
N PRO A 106 -7.94 -9.46 25.45
CA PRO A 106 -7.91 -8.68 26.67
C PRO A 106 -8.94 -7.53 26.60
N PRO A 107 -9.65 -7.21 27.69
CA PRO A 107 -10.67 -6.15 27.70
C PRO A 107 -10.13 -4.78 27.28
N SER A 108 -8.84 -4.52 27.53
CA SER A 108 -8.14 -3.32 27.10
C SER A 108 -8.03 -3.21 25.57
N SER A 109 -7.83 -4.33 24.85
CA SER A 109 -7.79 -4.34 23.38
C SER A 109 -9.16 -4.03 22.79
N VAL A 110 -10.22 -4.64 23.32
CA VAL A 110 -11.60 -4.33 22.90
C VAL A 110 -11.90 -2.85 23.13
N ARG A 111 -11.57 -2.32 24.32
CA ARG A 111 -11.77 -0.90 24.64
C ARG A 111 -10.93 0.05 23.78
N ASN A 112 -9.73 -0.35 23.38
CA ASN A 112 -8.86 0.44 22.50
C ASN A 112 -9.30 0.40 21.03
N ILE A 113 -10.08 -0.61 20.62
CA ILE A 113 -10.65 -0.72 19.27
C ILE A 113 -11.98 0.04 19.20
N LEU A 114 -12.75 0.05 20.28
CA LEU A 114 -14.02 0.77 20.41
C LEU A 114 -13.86 2.27 20.74
N ARG A 115 -12.65 2.72 21.12
CA ARG A 115 -12.28 4.13 21.28
C ARG A 115 -11.79 4.70 19.96
#